data_AF-A0A967L5X5-F1
#
_entry.id   AF-A0A967L5X5-F1
#
_cell.length_a   1.000
_cell.length_b   1.000
_cell.length_c   1.000
_cell.angle_alpha   90.00
_cell.angle_beta   90.00
_cell.angle_gamma   90.00
#
_symmetry.space_group_name_H-M   'P 1'
#
loop_
_entity.id
_entity.type
_entity.pdbx_description
1 polymer ?
#
loop_
_entity_poly.entity_id
_entity_poly.type
_entity_poly.pdbx_seq_one_letter_code
_entity_poly.pdbx_strand_id
1 'polypeptide(L)'
;GSLVRTEATGYGAVYFMENMLGQHDEGIEGKTAVVSGSGNVALYCAERLVLSGAKVLTVSDSSGFIYDPDGLDEDKLAFLKTLKEVRRGRVAEYVDHYPHARFEPDKRPWSVPCELAFPCATQNELNAEDARTLVGNGLLALAEGANMPTTLESMRVLREAGVLFGPA
;
A
#
# COMPACT_ATOMS: atom_id res chain seq x y z
N GLY A 1 -21.21 7.19 -16.84
CA GLY A 1 -19.87 6.76 -16.43
C GLY A 1 -19.77 5.25 -16.55
N SER A 2 -18.59 4.70 -16.81
CA SER A 2 -18.39 3.25 -16.77
C SER A 2 -18.42 2.76 -15.32
N LEU A 3 -19.07 1.62 -15.08
CA LEU A 3 -18.85 0.85 -13.84
C LEU A 3 -17.35 0.52 -13.74
N VAL A 4 -16.81 0.44 -12.52
CA VAL A 4 -15.40 0.09 -12.21
C VAL A 4 -14.37 1.19 -12.50
N ARG A 5 -14.78 2.38 -12.99
CA ARG A 5 -13.82 3.46 -13.30
C ARG A 5 -13.04 3.92 -12.06
N THR A 6 -13.67 3.94 -10.90
CA THR A 6 -13.07 4.45 -9.66
C THR A 6 -12.01 3.47 -9.13
N GLU A 7 -12.27 2.18 -9.31
CA GLU A 7 -11.54 1.06 -8.74
C GLU A 7 -10.38 0.60 -9.64
N ALA A 8 -10.49 0.86 -10.96
CA ALA A 8 -9.65 0.28 -11.99
C ALA A 8 -8.15 0.34 -11.71
N THR A 9 -7.60 1.49 -11.30
CA THR A 9 -6.16 1.64 -11.07
C THR A 9 -5.70 0.88 -9.83
N GLY A 10 -6.42 1.00 -8.71
CA GLY A 10 -6.08 0.30 -7.48
C GLY A 10 -6.18 -1.22 -7.64
N TYR A 11 -7.23 -1.70 -8.30
CA TYR A 11 -7.42 -3.11 -8.59
C TYR A 11 -6.38 -3.62 -9.58
N GLY A 12 -6.07 -2.82 -10.61
CA GLY A 12 -5.06 -3.12 -11.62
C GLY A 12 -3.67 -3.37 -11.03
N ALA A 13 -3.25 -2.54 -10.07
CA ALA A 13 -1.97 -2.73 -9.37
C ALA A 13 -1.92 -4.08 -8.62
N VAL A 14 -3.02 -4.46 -7.97
CA VAL A 14 -3.11 -5.74 -7.25
C VAL A 14 -3.16 -6.93 -8.22
N TYR A 15 -3.92 -6.84 -9.30
CA TYR A 15 -3.92 -7.89 -10.33
C TYR A 15 -2.56 -8.05 -11.00
N PHE A 16 -1.83 -6.95 -11.22
CA PHE A 16 -0.48 -7.02 -11.75
C PHE A 16 0.45 -7.74 -10.77
N MET A 17 0.41 -7.37 -9.48
CA MET A 17 1.14 -8.05 -8.42
C MET A 17 0.81 -9.56 -8.38
N GLU A 18 -0.47 -9.91 -8.43
CA GLU A 18 -0.96 -11.30 -8.38
C GLU A 18 -0.38 -12.13 -9.54
N ASN A 19 -0.40 -11.60 -10.77
CA ASN A 19 0.21 -12.27 -11.92
C ASN A 19 1.73 -12.36 -11.81
N MET A 20 2.39 -11.30 -11.33
CA MET A 20 3.84 -11.25 -11.15
C MET A 20 4.30 -12.30 -10.13
N LEU A 21 3.65 -12.38 -8.97
CA LEU A 21 3.92 -13.40 -7.95
C LEU A 21 3.66 -14.81 -8.49
N GLY A 22 2.58 -15.00 -9.25
CA GLY A 22 2.24 -16.29 -9.84
C GLY A 22 3.28 -16.84 -10.82
N GLN A 23 4.09 -16.00 -11.47
CA GLN A 23 5.23 -16.45 -12.30
C GLN A 23 6.42 -16.96 -11.47
N HIS A 24 6.37 -16.77 -10.16
CA HIS A 24 7.41 -17.15 -9.19
C HIS A 24 6.88 -18.14 -8.15
N ASP A 25 5.77 -18.83 -8.44
CA ASP A 25 5.11 -19.79 -7.54
C ASP A 25 4.72 -19.19 -6.17
N GLU A 26 4.48 -17.87 -6.13
CA GLU A 26 4.05 -17.11 -4.96
C GLU A 26 2.61 -16.59 -5.14
N GLY A 27 1.98 -16.14 -4.05
CA GLY A 27 0.61 -15.60 -4.05
C GLY A 27 0.42 -14.44 -3.08
N ILE A 28 -0.74 -13.78 -3.12
CA ILE A 28 -1.06 -12.64 -2.24
C ILE A 28 -1.62 -13.11 -0.87
N GLU A 29 -2.34 -14.23 -0.86
CA GLU A 29 -3.05 -14.72 0.31
C GLU A 29 -2.11 -14.92 1.52
N GLY A 30 -2.51 -14.40 2.68
CA GLY A 30 -1.75 -14.49 3.93
C GLY A 30 -0.56 -13.54 4.03
N LYS A 31 -0.13 -12.91 2.93
CA LYS A 31 1.02 -11.99 2.95
C LYS A 31 0.69 -10.66 3.60
N THR A 32 1.69 -10.05 4.20
CA THR A 32 1.60 -8.70 4.76
C THR A 32 1.86 -7.64 3.69
N ALA A 33 1.00 -6.62 3.62
CA ALA A 33 1.08 -5.56 2.63
C ALA A 33 1.08 -4.16 3.27
N VAL A 34 1.93 -3.27 2.76
CA VAL A 34 1.90 -1.83 3.07
C VAL A 34 1.43 -1.04 1.86
N VAL A 35 0.46 -0.16 2.07
CA VAL A 35 -0.07 0.75 1.05
C VAL A 35 0.18 2.18 1.52
N SER A 36 0.72 3.03 0.64
CA SER A 36 0.77 4.48 0.87
C SER A 36 -0.40 5.17 0.15
N GLY A 37 -0.76 6.35 0.65
CA GLY A 37 -1.87 7.14 0.13
C GLY A 37 -3.21 6.72 0.72
N SER A 38 -4.21 7.55 0.48
CA SER A 38 -5.59 7.39 0.95
C SER A 38 -6.59 8.00 -0.05
N GLY A 39 -6.15 8.20 -1.30
CA GLY A 39 -7.03 8.50 -2.42
C GLY A 39 -7.57 7.22 -3.03
N ASN A 40 -8.33 7.34 -4.13
CA ASN A 40 -8.99 6.21 -4.77
C ASN A 40 -8.03 5.04 -5.05
N VAL A 41 -6.87 5.30 -5.65
CA VAL A 41 -5.90 4.22 -5.96
C VAL A 41 -5.55 3.42 -4.71
N ALA A 42 -5.19 4.08 -3.60
CA ALA A 42 -4.81 3.42 -2.36
C ALA A 42 -5.97 2.70 -1.68
N LEU A 43 -7.16 3.32 -1.60
CA LEU A 43 -8.33 2.74 -0.95
C LEU A 43 -8.82 1.48 -1.68
N TYR A 44 -8.84 1.52 -3.01
CA TYR A 44 -9.27 0.37 -3.82
C TYR A 44 -8.16 -0.67 -3.99
N CYS A 45 -6.89 -0.28 -3.92
CA CYS A 45 -5.77 -1.23 -3.80
C CYS A 45 -5.88 -2.01 -2.48
N ALA A 46 -6.07 -1.32 -1.35
CA ALA A 46 -6.27 -1.95 -0.05
C ALA A 46 -7.50 -2.86 -0.03
N GLU A 47 -8.63 -2.43 -0.60
CA GLU A 47 -9.83 -3.28 -0.75
C GLU A 47 -9.53 -4.55 -1.54
N ARG A 48 -8.89 -4.43 -2.72
CA ARG A 48 -8.60 -5.61 -3.54
C ARG A 48 -7.61 -6.55 -2.85
N LEU A 49 -6.62 -6.04 -2.12
CA LEU A 49 -5.70 -6.84 -1.32
C LEU A 49 -6.42 -7.63 -0.22
N VAL A 50 -7.33 -6.98 0.52
CA VAL A 50 -8.15 -7.65 1.55
C VAL A 50 -9.02 -8.74 0.92
N LEU A 51 -9.65 -8.47 -0.23
CA LEU A 51 -10.41 -9.48 -0.98
C LEU A 51 -9.56 -10.64 -1.51
N SER A 52 -8.25 -10.41 -1.74
CA SER A 52 -7.27 -11.42 -2.11
C SER A 52 -6.60 -12.11 -0.91
N GLY A 53 -7.07 -11.82 0.31
CA GLY A 53 -6.59 -12.48 1.54
C GLY A 53 -5.26 -11.95 2.09
N ALA A 54 -4.76 -10.80 1.59
CA ALA A 54 -3.60 -10.15 2.18
C ALA A 54 -3.96 -9.35 3.44
N LYS A 55 -3.00 -9.24 4.34
CA LYS A 55 -3.10 -8.42 5.54
C LYS A 55 -2.53 -7.03 5.28
N VAL A 56 -3.39 -6.07 4.96
CA VAL A 56 -3.00 -4.67 4.71
C VAL A 56 -2.78 -3.94 6.03
N LEU A 57 -1.57 -3.43 6.26
CA LEU A 57 -1.16 -2.86 7.55
C LEU A 57 -1.22 -1.33 7.60
N THR A 58 -1.22 -0.65 6.45
CA THR A 58 -1.06 0.81 6.41
C THR A 58 -1.93 1.49 5.36
N VAL A 59 -2.24 2.76 5.64
CA VAL A 59 -2.79 3.77 4.74
C VAL A 59 -2.16 5.11 5.12
N SER A 60 -1.91 6.02 4.18
CA SER A 60 -1.29 7.32 4.50
C SER A 60 -1.98 8.53 3.89
N ASP A 61 -1.73 9.70 4.44
CA ASP A 61 -2.01 10.96 3.76
C ASP A 61 -0.87 11.95 3.99
N SER A 62 -1.07 13.21 3.61
CA SER A 62 -0.03 14.24 3.73
C SER A 62 0.43 14.52 5.17
N SER A 63 -0.30 14.05 6.19
CA SER A 63 0.03 14.26 7.61
C SER A 63 0.78 13.10 8.26
N GLY A 64 0.88 11.95 7.58
CA GLY A 64 1.49 10.74 8.15
C GLY A 64 0.77 9.48 7.69
N PHE A 65 1.01 8.37 8.38
CA PHE A 65 0.37 7.08 8.06
C PHE A 65 -0.23 6.41 9.30
N ILE A 66 -1.27 5.61 9.09
CA ILE A 66 -1.79 4.70 10.10
C ILE A 66 -1.09 3.35 9.96
N TYR A 67 -0.76 2.74 11.09
CA TYR A 67 -0.34 1.35 11.17
C TYR A 67 -1.35 0.58 12.03
N ASP A 68 -1.99 -0.41 11.43
CA ASP A 68 -2.92 -1.31 12.08
C ASP A 68 -2.33 -2.73 12.11
N PRO A 69 -1.83 -3.20 13.27
CA PRO A 69 -1.22 -4.53 13.37
C PRO A 69 -2.22 -5.67 13.19
N ASP A 70 -3.53 -5.42 13.35
CA ASP A 70 -4.58 -6.41 13.12
C ASP A 70 -4.92 -6.50 11.62
N GLY A 71 -4.51 -5.51 10.84
CA GLY A 71 -4.80 -5.38 9.42
C GLY A 71 -6.16 -4.73 9.15
N LEU A 72 -6.34 -4.27 7.91
CA LEU A 72 -7.64 -3.75 7.46
C LEU A 72 -8.59 -4.89 7.11
N ASP A 73 -9.84 -4.73 7.52
CA ASP A 73 -10.98 -5.55 7.13
C ASP A 73 -12.02 -4.70 6.38
N GLU A 74 -13.15 -5.31 6.01
CA GLU A 74 -14.22 -4.63 5.27
C GLU A 74 -14.78 -3.40 6.00
N ASP A 75 -14.94 -3.48 7.33
CA ASP A 75 -15.48 -2.39 8.15
C ASP A 75 -14.50 -1.22 8.28
N LYS A 76 -13.22 -1.52 8.51
CA LYS A 76 -12.12 -0.54 8.53
C LYS A 76 -11.97 0.15 7.18
N LEU A 77 -12.09 -0.59 6.07
CA LEU A 77 -12.09 -0.03 4.72
C LEU A 77 -13.31 0.86 4.45
N ALA A 78 -14.51 0.44 4.84
CA ALA A 78 -15.73 1.24 4.70
C ALA A 78 -15.64 2.55 5.49
N PHE A 79 -15.06 2.50 6.69
CA PHE A 79 -14.75 3.67 7.48
C PHE A 79 -13.78 4.61 6.75
N LEU A 80 -12.65 4.09 6.26
CA LEU A 80 -11.65 4.87 5.53
C LEU A 80 -12.22 5.52 4.26
N LYS A 81 -13.02 4.78 3.48
CA LYS A 81 -13.72 5.33 2.30
C LYS A 81 -14.65 6.47 2.68
N THR A 82 -15.48 6.29 3.70
CA THR A 82 -16.36 7.35 4.22
C THR A 82 -15.55 8.56 4.70
N LEU A 83 -14.47 8.33 5.44
CA LEU A 83 -13.58 9.36 5.95
C LEU A 83 -12.98 10.20 4.82
N LYS A 84 -12.49 9.56 3.76
CA LYS A 84 -11.74 10.23 2.69
C LYS A 84 -12.62 10.78 1.57
N GLU A 85 -13.63 10.03 1.13
CA GLU A 85 -14.46 10.39 -0.02
C GLU A 85 -15.63 11.30 0.36
N VAL A 86 -16.21 11.11 1.56
CA VAL A 86 -17.40 11.86 2.01
C VAL A 86 -16.99 12.97 2.98
N ARG A 87 -16.34 12.60 4.10
CA ARG A 87 -16.01 13.56 5.18
C ARG A 87 -14.79 14.43 4.86
N ARG A 88 -13.91 13.96 3.96
CA ARG A 88 -12.62 14.59 3.64
C ARG A 88 -11.72 14.79 4.87
N GLY A 89 -11.76 13.84 5.80
CA GLY A 89 -10.99 13.85 7.03
C GLY A 89 -9.52 13.43 6.86
N ARG A 90 -8.81 13.42 7.98
CA ARG A 90 -7.41 13.00 8.08
C ARG A 90 -7.32 11.56 8.53
N VAL A 91 -6.34 10.81 8.00
CA VAL A 91 -6.17 9.40 8.39
C VAL A 91 -5.88 9.24 9.88
N ALA A 92 -5.39 10.27 10.57
CA ALA A 92 -5.25 10.28 12.02
C ALA A 92 -6.57 10.02 12.77
N GLU A 93 -7.73 10.41 12.23
CA GLU A 93 -9.04 10.14 12.84
C GLU A 93 -9.38 8.64 12.91
N TYR A 94 -8.64 7.80 12.17
CA TYR A 94 -8.80 6.35 12.22
C TYR A 94 -8.50 5.77 13.60
N VAL A 95 -7.48 6.27 14.30
CA VAL A 95 -7.08 5.71 15.59
C VAL A 95 -8.05 6.04 16.72
N ASP A 96 -8.90 7.07 16.53
CA ASP A 96 -9.98 7.39 17.46
C ASP A 96 -11.09 6.32 17.43
N HIS A 97 -11.26 5.64 16.29
CA HIS A 97 -12.22 4.57 16.07
C HIS A 97 -11.62 3.17 16.30
N TYR A 98 -10.33 3.00 15.99
CA TYR A 98 -9.63 1.72 16.09
C TYR A 98 -8.39 1.85 16.99
N PRO A 99 -8.55 1.68 18.32
CA PRO A 99 -7.50 2.02 19.31
C PRO A 99 -6.28 1.09 19.30
N HIS A 100 -6.34 -0.04 18.58
CA HIS A 100 -5.20 -0.95 18.38
C HIS A 100 -4.25 -0.45 17.29
N ALA A 101 -4.71 0.45 16.43
CA ALA A 101 -3.89 1.10 15.43
C ALA A 101 -3.14 2.30 16.02
N ARG A 102 -2.04 2.69 15.38
CA ARG A 102 -1.29 3.90 15.71
C ARG A 102 -1.16 4.81 14.51
N PHE A 103 -1.08 6.11 14.79
CA PHE A 103 -0.79 7.11 13.78
C PHE A 103 0.66 7.59 13.94
N GLU A 104 1.41 7.57 12.85
CA GLU A 104 2.79 7.99 12.76
C GLU A 104 2.86 9.32 11.99
N PRO A 105 2.96 10.46 12.69
CA PRO A 105 2.93 11.78 12.06
C PRO A 105 4.18 12.03 11.22
N ASP A 106 4.01 12.72 10.10
CA ASP A 106 5.08 13.19 9.20
C ASP A 106 6.03 12.10 8.69
N LYS A 107 5.55 10.84 8.66
CA LYS A 107 6.30 9.67 8.20
C LYS A 107 5.61 8.96 7.05
N ARG A 108 6.39 8.13 6.37
CA ARG A 108 5.93 7.20 5.32
C ARG A 108 5.92 5.76 5.86
N PRO A 109 5.10 4.86 5.28
CA PRO A 109 4.90 3.51 5.84
C PRO A 109 6.08 2.56 5.60
N TRP A 110 7.13 2.96 4.88
CA TRP A 110 8.21 2.08 4.40
C TRP A 110 9.09 1.44 5.50
N SER A 111 8.97 1.89 6.74
CA SER A 111 9.63 1.28 7.89
C SER A 111 8.88 0.08 8.47
N VAL A 112 7.62 -0.14 8.06
CA VAL A 112 6.81 -1.26 8.53
C VAL A 112 7.26 -2.54 7.83
N PRO A 113 7.55 -3.63 8.58
CA PRO A 113 7.86 -4.91 7.96
C PRO A 113 6.70 -5.49 7.17
N CYS A 114 6.97 -5.90 5.94
CA CYS A 114 5.98 -6.44 5.01
C CYS A 114 6.64 -7.25 3.88
N GLU A 115 5.86 -8.10 3.24
CA GLU A 115 6.26 -8.83 2.04
C GLU A 115 5.89 -8.08 0.76
N LEU A 116 4.81 -7.30 0.77
CA LEU A 116 4.29 -6.59 -0.39
C LEU A 116 4.21 -5.08 -0.13
N ALA A 117 4.69 -4.27 -1.08
CA ALA A 117 4.59 -2.80 -0.99
C ALA A 117 3.87 -2.20 -2.20
N PHE A 118 2.97 -1.25 -1.93
CA PHE A 118 2.17 -0.55 -2.93
C PHE A 118 2.26 0.97 -2.73
N PRO A 119 3.20 1.64 -3.42
CA PRO A 119 3.25 3.09 -3.44
C PRO A 119 2.13 3.67 -4.32
N CYS A 120 1.18 4.34 -3.69
CA CYS A 120 -0.03 4.86 -4.31
C CYS A 120 -0.35 6.32 -3.95
N ALA A 121 0.61 7.08 -3.41
CA ALA A 121 0.37 8.47 -3.00
C ALA A 121 0.85 9.49 -4.03
N THR A 122 2.16 9.59 -4.28
CA THR A 122 2.77 10.65 -5.09
C THR A 122 4.05 10.19 -5.78
N GLN A 123 4.47 10.92 -6.82
CA GLN A 123 5.76 10.72 -7.47
C GLN A 123 6.93 10.84 -6.47
N ASN A 124 7.97 10.01 -6.62
CA ASN A 124 9.19 10.00 -5.78
C ASN A 124 8.92 9.85 -4.26
N GLU A 125 7.87 9.15 -3.86
CA GLU A 125 7.56 8.89 -2.46
C GLU A 125 8.39 7.76 -1.82
N LEU A 126 9.12 6.97 -2.61
CA LEU A 126 9.96 5.89 -2.09
C LEU A 126 11.40 6.09 -2.55
N ASN A 127 12.27 6.49 -1.62
CA ASN A 127 13.68 6.77 -1.85
C ASN A 127 14.59 5.56 -1.54
N ALA A 128 15.88 5.67 -1.83
CA ALA A 128 16.80 4.53 -1.69
C ALA A 128 16.97 4.02 -0.26
N GLU A 129 16.81 4.89 0.76
CA GLU A 129 16.84 4.49 2.16
C GLU A 129 15.57 3.72 2.54
N ASP A 130 14.42 4.17 2.08
CA ASP A 130 13.15 3.47 2.20
C ASP A 130 13.23 2.08 1.55
N ALA A 131 13.78 1.99 0.34
CA ALA A 131 13.96 0.74 -0.39
C ALA A 131 14.86 -0.24 0.37
N ARG A 132 16.00 0.23 0.91
CA ARG A 132 16.89 -0.63 1.72
C ARG A 132 16.21 -1.11 3.00
N THR A 133 15.42 -0.25 3.62
CA THR A 133 14.65 -0.60 4.82
C THR A 133 13.63 -1.70 4.52
N LEU A 134 12.85 -1.54 3.45
CA LEU A 134 11.89 -2.55 3.00
C LEU A 134 12.58 -3.88 2.66
N VAL A 135 13.68 -3.85 1.90
CA VAL A 135 14.47 -5.05 1.59
C VAL A 135 14.96 -5.73 2.87
N GLY A 136 15.53 -4.97 3.82
CA GLY A 136 15.99 -5.49 5.10
C GLY A 136 14.87 -6.10 5.95
N ASN A 137 13.63 -5.67 5.73
CA ASN A 137 12.43 -6.17 6.39
C ASN A 137 11.78 -7.38 5.68
N GLY A 138 12.36 -7.89 4.59
CA GLY A 138 11.86 -9.07 3.88
C GLY A 138 10.88 -8.77 2.74
N LEU A 139 10.96 -7.59 2.13
CA LEU A 139 10.16 -7.26 0.94
C LEU A 139 10.40 -8.29 -0.17
N LEU A 140 9.31 -8.89 -0.65
CA LEU A 140 9.31 -9.84 -1.77
C LEU A 140 8.99 -9.13 -3.09
N ALA A 141 7.98 -8.26 -3.08
CA ALA A 141 7.49 -7.62 -4.28
C ALA A 141 6.94 -6.20 -4.04
N LEU A 142 7.08 -5.34 -5.05
CA LEU A 142 6.55 -3.98 -5.06
C LEU A 142 5.83 -3.71 -6.39
N ALA A 143 4.61 -3.17 -6.34
CA ALA A 143 3.85 -2.75 -7.52
C ALA A 143 3.41 -1.30 -7.38
N GLU A 144 3.76 -0.47 -8.36
CA GLU A 144 3.45 0.95 -8.35
C GLU A 144 1.97 1.20 -8.70
N GLY A 145 1.24 1.90 -7.83
CA GLY A 145 -0.11 2.38 -8.13
C GLY A 145 -0.15 3.86 -8.52
N ALA A 146 0.80 4.65 -8.03
CA ALA A 146 0.98 6.05 -8.43
C ALA A 146 1.87 6.18 -9.67
N ASN A 147 1.93 7.37 -10.27
CA ASN A 147 2.82 7.64 -11.41
C ASN A 147 4.26 7.90 -10.94
N MET A 148 5.18 6.97 -11.25
CA MET A 148 6.60 7.01 -10.87
C MET A 148 6.87 7.31 -9.38
N PRO A 149 6.27 6.57 -8.43
CA PRO A 149 6.52 6.79 -7.01
C PRO A 149 7.92 6.37 -6.56
N THR A 150 8.56 5.44 -7.26
CA THR A 150 9.87 4.89 -6.88
C THR A 150 10.99 5.68 -7.56
N THR A 151 11.97 6.17 -6.80
CA THR A 151 13.11 6.87 -7.42
C THR A 151 14.02 5.90 -8.18
N LEU A 152 14.84 6.44 -9.09
CA LEU A 152 15.77 5.63 -9.88
C LEU A 152 16.78 4.87 -9.00
N GLU A 153 17.22 5.49 -7.90
CA GLU A 153 18.11 4.86 -6.93
C GLU A 153 17.41 3.72 -6.19
N SER A 154 16.15 3.90 -5.81
CA SER A 154 15.32 2.84 -5.21
C SER A 154 15.16 1.64 -6.14
N MET A 155 14.87 1.88 -7.41
CA MET A 155 14.77 0.79 -8.40
C MET A 155 16.06 -0.02 -8.52
N ARG A 156 17.24 0.62 -8.37
CA ARG A 156 18.52 -0.11 -8.34
C ARG A 156 18.64 -1.00 -7.10
N VAL A 157 18.30 -0.47 -5.93
CA VAL A 157 18.31 -1.23 -4.66
C VAL A 157 17.38 -2.45 -4.76
N LEU A 158 16.14 -2.26 -5.23
CA LEU A 158 15.16 -3.34 -5.35
C LEU A 158 15.64 -4.43 -6.33
N ARG A 159 16.17 -4.02 -7.48
CA ARG A 159 16.70 -4.94 -8.49
C ARG A 159 17.91 -5.73 -7.99
N GLU A 160 18.85 -5.09 -7.29
CA GLU A 160 20.02 -5.76 -6.71
C GLU A 160 19.62 -6.76 -5.62
N ALA A 161 18.55 -6.49 -4.89
CA ALA A 161 17.99 -7.39 -3.88
C ALA A 161 17.11 -8.52 -4.45
N GLY A 162 16.82 -8.53 -5.76
CA GLY A 162 15.95 -9.52 -6.37
C GLY A 162 14.46 -9.35 -6.06
N VAL A 163 14.04 -8.15 -5.62
CA VAL A 163 12.63 -7.83 -5.38
C VAL A 163 11.89 -7.79 -6.70
N LEU A 164 10.73 -8.44 -6.76
CA LEU A 164 9.85 -8.39 -7.93
C LEU A 164 9.25 -6.98 -8.05
N PHE A 165 9.42 -6.33 -9.21
CA PHE A 165 9.06 -4.93 -9.38
C PHE A 165 8.06 -4.74 -10.53
N GLY A 166 6.88 -4.23 -10.20
CA GLY A 166 5.83 -3.85 -11.14
C GLY A 166 5.80 -2.33 -11.36
N PRO A 167 6.29 -1.81 -12.50
CA PRO A 167 6.29 -0.39 -12.79
C PRO A 167 4.89 0.15 -13.13
N ALA A 168 4.68 1.46 -12.92
CA ALA A 168 3.48 2.19 -13.34
C ALA A 168 3.42 2.50 -14.84
#